data_AF-A0ABD2RII6-F1
#
_entry.id   AF-A0ABD2RII6-F1
#
_cell.length_a   1.000
_cell.length_b   1.000
_cell.length_c   1.000
_cell.angle_alpha   90.00
_cell.angle_beta   90.00
_cell.angle_gamma   90.00
#
_symmetry.space_group_name_H-M   'P 1'
#
loop_
_entity.id
_entity.type
_entity.pdbx_description
1 polymer ?
#
loop_
_entity_poly.entity_id
_entity_poly.type
_entity_poly.pdbx_seq_one_letter_code
_entity_poly.pdbx_strand_id
1 'polypeptide(L)'
;MGEAPPSKSLWQYISAYWTMLCEMYYNKPSSHWILLFLSSMGMLVPFPASSLLSRLYFANGGKSKWIISWVSVAGWPMIAIVLIPSYFFLKVFPTPLDLKLTLSYVVLGFLSAADNLMYAYAYAYLPASTAALLASTSLVFSALFGYVLVKNTMNLSIINSIVIITAAMTIIALDSSSDRYGYITDHQYIIGFVWDILGSALHGLIFALSELIFVKLLGKRSFLVVLEQQLMVSLFAFIFTTIGLVMSNGFHGMKSEASTFKGGENAYYSVIIWGIITFQLGVLGATAVVFLSSTVLAGVLNAVRVPITSIAAVILLHDPMSGFKILSLIITFWGFGSYIYGSYSPAKKEAPRTIS
;
A
#
# COMPACT_ATOMS: atom_id res chain seq x y z
N MET A 1 -16.11 44.28 -24.46
CA MET A 1 -16.47 42.84 -24.45
C MET A 1 -15.25 42.10 -23.94
N GLY A 2 -15.34 41.47 -22.77
CA GLY A 2 -14.23 40.72 -22.19
C GLY A 2 -13.96 39.48 -23.03
N GLU A 3 -12.76 39.39 -23.61
CA GLU A 3 -12.31 38.18 -24.29
C GLU A 3 -12.22 37.04 -23.26
N ALA A 4 -12.96 35.96 -23.53
CA ALA A 4 -12.87 34.74 -22.75
C ALA A 4 -11.44 34.16 -22.89
N PRO A 5 -10.80 33.70 -21.80
CA PRO A 5 -9.46 33.16 -21.88
C PRO A 5 -9.42 31.94 -22.81
N PRO A 6 -8.35 31.77 -23.62
CA PRO A 6 -8.28 30.69 -24.60
C PRO A 6 -8.33 29.33 -23.90
N SER A 7 -9.17 28.42 -24.41
CA SER A 7 -9.24 27.04 -23.94
C SER A 7 -7.90 26.35 -24.19
N LYS A 8 -7.13 26.10 -23.12
CA LYS A 8 -5.86 25.37 -23.19
C LYS A 8 -6.06 24.01 -23.84
N SER A 9 -5.27 23.69 -24.87
CA SER A 9 -5.37 22.39 -25.55
C SER A 9 -4.86 21.26 -24.65
N LEU A 10 -5.37 20.04 -24.82
CA LEU A 10 -4.90 18.85 -24.09
C LEU A 10 -3.37 18.69 -24.15
N TRP A 11 -2.77 19.04 -25.29
CA TRP A 11 -1.32 19.04 -25.48
C TRP A 11 -0.57 20.03 -24.58
N GLN A 12 -1.18 21.19 -24.27
CA GLN A 12 -0.61 22.16 -23.35
C GLN A 12 -0.73 21.71 -21.89
N TYR A 13 -1.78 20.96 -21.54
CA TYR A 13 -1.87 20.33 -20.22
C TYR A 13 -0.86 19.21 -20.06
N ILE A 14 -0.71 18.36 -21.07
CA ILE A 14 0.28 17.28 -21.09
C ILE A 14 1.69 17.88 -21.05
N SER A 15 1.98 18.91 -21.85
CA SER A 15 3.28 19.56 -21.82
C SER A 15 3.54 20.26 -20.50
N ALA A 16 2.58 20.97 -19.90
CA ALA A 16 2.76 21.61 -18.60
C ALA A 16 2.99 20.60 -17.47
N TYR A 17 2.25 19.48 -17.47
CA TYR A 17 2.48 18.38 -16.53
C TYR A 17 3.87 17.76 -16.74
N TRP A 18 4.31 17.66 -18.00
CA TRP A 18 5.63 17.16 -18.36
C TRP A 18 6.76 18.11 -17.96
N THR A 19 6.59 19.42 -18.15
CA THR A 19 7.55 20.44 -17.73
C THR A 19 7.65 20.47 -16.21
N MET A 20 6.53 20.29 -15.49
CA MET A 20 6.52 20.11 -14.05
C MET A 20 7.28 18.84 -13.63
N LEU A 21 7.09 17.71 -14.30
CA LEU A 21 7.89 16.49 -14.07
C LEU A 21 9.39 16.69 -14.34
N CYS A 22 9.74 17.44 -15.39
CA CYS A 22 11.13 17.80 -15.72
C CYS A 22 11.75 18.79 -14.73
N GLU A 23 11.00 19.79 -14.24
CA GLU A 23 11.45 20.68 -13.16
C GLU A 23 11.65 19.90 -11.86
N MET A 24 10.74 18.95 -11.58
CA MET A 24 10.89 18.02 -10.46
C MET A 24 12.09 17.08 -10.61
N TYR A 25 12.52 16.80 -11.84
CA TYR A 25 13.69 15.97 -12.14
C TYR A 25 15.03 16.72 -11.91
N TYR A 26 15.09 18.04 -12.10
CA TYR A 26 16.37 18.77 -12.14
C TYR A 26 16.70 19.68 -10.93
N ASN A 27 15.75 20.21 -10.13
CA ASN A 27 16.11 21.26 -9.15
C ASN A 27 15.25 21.37 -7.86
N LYS A 28 15.97 21.55 -6.73
CA LYS A 28 15.61 22.08 -5.40
C LYS A 28 14.88 21.18 -4.36
N PRO A 29 15.14 21.42 -3.05
CA PRO A 29 14.42 20.76 -1.95
C PRO A 29 12.90 20.97 -1.98
N SER A 30 12.40 22.02 -2.65
CA SER A 30 10.95 22.27 -2.83
C SER A 30 10.26 21.22 -3.70
N SER A 31 10.91 20.72 -4.75
CA SER A 31 10.37 19.63 -5.58
C SER A 31 10.23 18.33 -4.78
N HIS A 32 11.21 18.04 -3.92
CA HIS A 32 11.19 16.87 -3.06
C HIS A 32 9.95 16.83 -2.14
N TRP A 33 9.65 17.96 -1.48
CA TRP A 33 8.47 18.05 -0.59
C TRP A 33 7.15 17.97 -1.36
N ILE A 34 7.07 18.56 -2.55
CA ILE A 34 5.88 18.44 -3.42
C ILE A 34 5.69 16.98 -3.86
N LEU A 35 6.75 16.30 -4.27
CA LEU A 35 6.70 14.90 -4.69
C LEU A 35 6.33 13.98 -3.53
N LEU A 36 6.87 14.25 -2.34
CA LEU A 36 6.55 13.50 -1.13
C LEU A 36 5.09 13.70 -0.74
N PHE A 37 4.58 14.93 -0.80
CA PHE A 37 3.18 15.23 -0.54
C PHE A 37 2.26 14.52 -1.54
N LEU A 38 2.55 14.63 -2.83
CA LEU A 38 1.76 13.97 -3.88
C LEU A 38 1.80 12.44 -3.76
N SER A 39 2.95 11.86 -3.43
CA SER A 39 3.11 10.42 -3.19
C SER A 39 2.36 9.98 -1.94
N SER A 40 2.36 10.82 -0.89
CA SER A 40 1.59 10.58 0.33
C SER A 40 0.08 10.60 0.05
N MET A 41 -0.41 11.57 -0.72
CA MET A 41 -1.80 11.57 -1.19
C MET A 41 -2.12 10.36 -2.07
N GLY A 42 -1.21 10.01 -2.98
CA GLY A 42 -1.28 8.83 -3.84
C GLY A 42 -1.26 7.52 -3.06
N MET A 43 -0.85 7.51 -1.80
CA MET A 43 -0.96 6.38 -0.89
C MET A 43 -2.24 6.44 -0.03
N LEU A 44 -2.55 7.61 0.54
CA LEU A 44 -3.62 7.80 1.52
C LEU A 44 -5.04 7.82 0.91
N VAL A 45 -5.21 8.12 -0.38
CA VAL A 45 -6.52 8.11 -1.05
C VAL A 45 -6.80 6.80 -1.77
N PRO A 46 -5.90 6.30 -2.64
CA PRO A 46 -6.18 5.11 -3.44
C PRO A 46 -6.19 3.83 -2.62
N PHE A 47 -5.34 3.69 -1.58
CA PHE A 47 -5.38 2.46 -0.80
C PHE A 47 -6.69 2.26 -0.03
N PRO A 48 -7.23 3.24 0.74
CA PRO A 48 -8.55 3.08 1.33
C PRO A 48 -9.63 2.75 0.31
N ALA A 49 -9.61 3.42 -0.86
CA ALA A 49 -10.55 3.13 -1.93
C ALA A 49 -10.43 1.67 -2.40
N SER A 50 -9.21 1.17 -2.60
CA SER A 50 -8.95 -0.23 -3.01
C SER A 50 -9.37 -1.26 -1.96
N SER A 51 -9.18 -0.97 -0.66
CA SER A 51 -9.65 -1.80 0.45
C SER A 51 -11.18 -1.88 0.48
N LEU A 52 -11.85 -0.74 0.32
CA LEU A 52 -13.31 -0.67 0.29
C LEU A 52 -13.89 -1.37 -0.95
N LEU A 53 -13.27 -1.21 -2.11
CA LEU A 53 -13.66 -1.91 -3.34
C LEU A 53 -13.49 -3.42 -3.22
N SER A 54 -12.39 -3.87 -2.61
CA SER A 54 -12.17 -5.29 -2.33
C SER A 54 -13.24 -5.85 -1.41
N ARG A 55 -13.61 -5.11 -0.36
CA ARG A 55 -14.69 -5.52 0.54
C ARG A 55 -16.05 -5.51 -0.15
N LEU A 56 -16.32 -4.50 -0.98
CA LEU A 56 -17.54 -4.37 -1.77
C LEU A 56 -17.71 -5.53 -2.75
N TYR A 57 -16.62 -5.97 -3.39
CA TYR A 57 -16.59 -7.16 -4.23
C TYR A 57 -17.08 -8.40 -3.47
N PHE A 58 -16.53 -8.69 -2.30
CA PHE A 58 -16.95 -9.85 -1.50
C PHE A 58 -18.36 -9.69 -0.92
N ALA A 59 -18.77 -8.48 -0.54
CA ALA A 59 -20.10 -8.20 -0.01
C ALA A 59 -21.21 -8.40 -1.04
N ASN A 60 -20.90 -8.17 -2.32
CA ASN A 60 -21.86 -8.25 -3.43
C ASN A 60 -21.80 -9.56 -4.21
N GLY A 61 -21.15 -10.61 -3.67
CA GLY A 61 -21.21 -11.96 -4.21
C GLY A 61 -19.94 -12.44 -4.93
N GLY A 62 -18.88 -11.63 -4.96
CA GLY A 62 -17.55 -12.08 -5.37
C GLY A 62 -17.02 -13.15 -4.41
N LYS A 63 -16.40 -14.21 -4.94
CA LYS A 63 -15.95 -15.36 -4.15
C LYS A 63 -14.45 -15.62 -4.30
N SER A 64 -13.89 -15.31 -5.46
CA SER A 64 -12.50 -15.61 -5.76
C SER A 64 -11.53 -14.62 -5.13
N LYS A 65 -10.70 -15.12 -4.22
CA LYS A 65 -9.60 -14.37 -3.60
C LYS A 65 -8.46 -14.14 -4.59
N TRP A 66 -8.27 -15.07 -5.52
CA TRP A 66 -7.30 -14.94 -6.61
C TRP A 66 -7.67 -13.80 -7.55
N ILE A 67 -8.96 -13.52 -7.77
CA ILE A 67 -9.39 -12.36 -8.59
C ILE A 67 -8.94 -11.06 -7.92
N ILE A 68 -9.21 -10.86 -6.62
CA ILE A 68 -8.78 -9.66 -5.90
C ILE A 68 -7.26 -9.54 -5.82
N SER A 69 -6.56 -10.65 -5.56
CA SER A 69 -5.10 -10.69 -5.60
C SER A 69 -4.56 -10.28 -6.98
N TRP A 70 -5.15 -10.78 -8.06
CA TRP A 70 -4.78 -10.42 -9.43
C TRP A 70 -5.09 -8.95 -9.76
N VAL A 71 -6.26 -8.45 -9.34
CA VAL A 71 -6.71 -7.05 -9.52
C VAL A 71 -5.70 -6.06 -8.93
N SER A 72 -5.09 -6.38 -7.79
CA SER A 72 -4.12 -5.49 -7.13
C SER A 72 -2.86 -5.20 -7.96
N VAL A 73 -2.54 -6.04 -8.96
CA VAL A 73 -1.32 -5.95 -9.79
C VAL A 73 -1.58 -5.96 -11.29
N ALA A 74 -2.82 -6.20 -11.74
CA ALA A 74 -3.21 -6.11 -13.14
C ALA A 74 -3.05 -4.70 -13.73
N GLY A 75 -2.87 -3.69 -12.88
CA GLY A 75 -2.60 -2.30 -13.27
C GLY A 75 -1.16 -2.01 -13.70
N TRP A 76 -0.26 -2.99 -13.68
CA TRP A 76 1.15 -2.80 -14.03
C TRP A 76 1.39 -2.05 -15.37
N PRO A 77 0.58 -2.23 -16.45
CA PRO A 77 0.81 -1.50 -17.70
C PRO A 77 0.64 0.00 -17.57
N MET A 78 -0.15 0.48 -16.59
CA MET A 78 -0.34 1.91 -16.33
C MET A 78 1.00 2.59 -16.00
N ILE A 79 1.89 1.89 -15.31
CA ILE A 79 3.24 2.39 -15.01
C ILE A 79 4.09 2.43 -16.28
N ALA A 80 3.99 1.40 -17.13
CA ALA A 80 4.70 1.35 -18.40
C ALA A 80 4.30 2.51 -19.34
N ILE A 81 3.01 2.87 -19.37
CA ILE A 81 2.49 3.98 -20.17
C ILE A 81 3.11 5.32 -19.75
N VAL A 82 3.45 5.50 -18.47
CA VAL A 82 4.14 6.72 -17.98
C VAL A 82 5.65 6.61 -18.19
N LEU A 83 6.23 5.45 -17.93
CA LEU A 83 7.68 5.23 -17.94
C LEU A 83 8.29 5.23 -19.35
N ILE A 84 7.64 4.58 -20.32
CA ILE A 84 8.18 4.43 -21.67
C ILE A 84 8.37 5.81 -22.36
N PRO A 85 7.37 6.72 -22.38
CA PRO A 85 7.56 8.07 -22.91
C PRO A 85 8.65 8.84 -22.15
N SER A 86 8.78 8.60 -20.84
CA SER A 86 9.80 9.27 -20.01
C SER A 86 11.22 9.04 -20.52
N TYR A 87 11.54 7.83 -20.98
CA TYR A 87 12.85 7.54 -21.56
C TYR A 87 13.12 8.34 -22.83
N PHE A 88 12.14 8.44 -23.72
CA PHE A 88 12.29 9.15 -25.00
C PHE A 88 12.41 10.67 -24.81
N PHE A 89 11.57 11.26 -23.96
CA PHE A 89 11.55 12.70 -23.76
C PHE A 89 12.72 13.21 -22.91
N LEU A 90 13.09 12.46 -21.85
CA LEU A 90 14.22 12.83 -20.99
C LEU A 90 15.57 12.41 -21.59
N LYS A 91 15.55 11.62 -22.68
CA LYS A 91 16.75 11.02 -23.30
C LYS A 91 17.60 10.26 -22.29
N VAL A 92 16.94 9.56 -21.37
CA VAL A 92 17.57 8.74 -20.33
C VAL A 92 17.44 7.27 -20.72
N PHE A 93 18.52 6.52 -20.53
CA PHE A 93 18.52 5.08 -20.75
C PHE A 93 17.96 4.34 -19.53
N PRO A 94 17.21 3.24 -19.73
CA PRO A 94 16.76 2.39 -18.63
C PRO A 94 17.93 1.89 -17.79
N THR A 95 17.70 1.70 -16.50
CA THR A 95 18.71 1.11 -15.62
C THR A 95 19.08 -0.31 -16.12
N PRO A 96 20.37 -0.62 -16.31
CA PRO A 96 20.78 -1.93 -16.80
C PRO A 96 20.40 -3.02 -15.79
N LEU A 97 19.71 -4.06 -16.29
CA LEU A 97 19.29 -5.20 -15.49
C LEU A 97 20.46 -6.16 -15.30
N ASP A 98 21.03 -6.19 -14.09
CA ASP A 98 21.93 -7.24 -13.64
C ASP A 98 21.14 -8.42 -13.04
N LEU A 99 21.70 -9.62 -13.06
CA LEU A 99 21.10 -10.84 -12.53
C LEU A 99 20.64 -10.67 -11.08
N LYS A 100 21.45 -9.99 -10.25
CA LYS A 100 21.12 -9.72 -8.86
C LYS A 100 19.90 -8.82 -8.72
N LEU A 101 19.78 -7.79 -9.56
CA LEU A 101 18.65 -6.87 -9.55
C LEU A 101 17.37 -7.55 -10.04
N THR A 102 17.47 -8.32 -11.13
CA THR A 102 16.35 -9.11 -11.65
C THR A 102 15.84 -10.12 -10.62
N LEU A 103 16.74 -10.87 -9.98
CA LEU A 103 16.35 -11.82 -8.92
C LEU A 103 15.67 -11.09 -7.75
N SER A 104 16.15 -9.91 -7.37
CA SER A 104 15.55 -9.09 -6.31
C SER A 104 14.12 -8.66 -6.69
N TYR A 105 13.88 -8.28 -7.94
CA TYR A 105 12.54 -7.96 -8.44
C TYR A 105 11.62 -9.17 -8.52
N VAL A 106 12.13 -10.34 -8.91
CA VAL A 106 11.35 -11.60 -8.90
C VAL A 106 10.92 -11.94 -7.47
N VAL A 107 11.85 -11.87 -6.51
CA VAL A 107 11.55 -12.14 -5.09
C VAL A 107 10.52 -11.13 -4.57
N LEU A 108 10.72 -9.83 -4.80
CA LEU A 108 9.73 -8.82 -4.40
C LEU A 108 8.37 -9.03 -5.07
N GLY A 109 8.33 -9.39 -6.35
CA GLY A 109 7.10 -9.70 -7.06
C GLY A 109 6.37 -10.91 -6.47
N PHE A 110 7.11 -11.96 -6.09
CA PHE A 110 6.54 -13.12 -5.40
C PHE A 110 5.98 -12.75 -4.02
N LEU A 111 6.75 -12.01 -3.22
CA LEU A 111 6.30 -11.54 -1.91
C LEU A 111 5.06 -10.64 -2.04
N SER A 112 5.03 -9.76 -3.06
CA SER A 112 3.88 -8.91 -3.34
C SER A 112 2.65 -9.74 -3.75
N ALA A 113 2.80 -10.75 -4.61
CA ALA A 113 1.70 -11.64 -4.97
C ALA A 113 1.14 -12.38 -3.75
N ALA A 114 2.02 -12.87 -2.87
CA ALA A 114 1.63 -13.50 -1.61
C ALA A 114 0.91 -12.50 -0.69
N ASP A 115 1.45 -11.29 -0.48
CA ASP A 115 0.86 -10.21 0.32
C ASP A 115 -0.57 -9.89 -0.13
N ASN A 116 -0.74 -9.67 -1.43
CA ASN A 116 -2.03 -9.37 -2.05
C ASN A 116 -3.03 -10.51 -1.85
N LEU A 117 -2.58 -11.77 -1.92
CA LEU A 117 -3.43 -12.92 -1.63
C LEU A 117 -3.85 -12.97 -0.16
N MET A 118 -2.92 -12.74 0.77
CA MET A 118 -3.21 -12.71 2.21
C MET A 118 -4.27 -11.65 2.54
N TYR A 119 -4.12 -10.42 2.02
CA TYR A 119 -5.13 -9.38 2.18
C TYR A 119 -6.46 -9.73 1.48
N ALA A 120 -6.44 -10.39 0.33
CA ALA A 120 -7.68 -10.87 -0.29
C ALA A 120 -8.42 -11.90 0.59
N TYR A 121 -7.69 -12.74 1.33
CA TYR A 121 -8.27 -13.62 2.34
C TYR A 121 -8.86 -12.81 3.50
N ALA A 122 -8.16 -11.78 3.98
CA ALA A 122 -8.64 -10.91 5.05
C ALA A 122 -9.95 -10.20 4.66
N TYR A 123 -9.99 -9.49 3.52
CA TYR A 123 -11.19 -8.75 3.07
C TYR A 123 -12.40 -9.64 2.76
N ALA A 124 -12.19 -10.92 2.50
CA ALA A 124 -13.27 -11.87 2.28
C ALA A 124 -14.03 -12.24 3.57
N TYR A 125 -13.38 -12.14 4.73
CA TYR A 125 -13.93 -12.62 6.00
C TYR A 125 -14.06 -11.53 7.07
N LEU A 126 -13.25 -10.47 6.99
CA LEU A 126 -13.26 -9.37 7.94
C LEU A 126 -14.03 -8.15 7.38
N PRO A 127 -14.70 -7.38 8.25
CA PRO A 127 -15.09 -6.01 7.91
C PRO A 127 -13.87 -5.18 7.52
N ALA A 128 -14.05 -4.23 6.60
CA ALA A 128 -12.96 -3.37 6.14
C ALA A 128 -12.37 -2.52 7.29
N SER A 129 -13.20 -2.12 8.23
CA SER A 129 -12.78 -1.45 9.48
C SER A 129 -11.88 -2.33 10.36
N THR A 130 -12.18 -3.63 10.47
CA THR A 130 -11.38 -4.58 11.27
C THR A 130 -10.07 -4.90 10.58
N ALA A 131 -10.13 -5.20 9.28
CA ALA A 131 -8.95 -5.43 8.46
C ALA A 131 -8.00 -4.21 8.47
N ALA A 132 -8.53 -2.99 8.37
CA ALA A 132 -7.70 -1.78 8.46
C ALA A 132 -6.97 -1.66 9.81
N LEU A 133 -7.65 -1.96 10.92
CA LEU A 133 -7.03 -1.92 12.24
C LEU A 133 -5.96 -3.00 12.42
N LEU A 134 -6.18 -4.22 11.91
CA LEU A 134 -5.17 -5.27 11.91
C LEU A 134 -3.99 -4.91 10.99
N ALA A 135 -4.28 -4.31 9.83
CA ALA A 135 -3.29 -3.79 8.91
C ALA A 135 -2.38 -2.73 9.55
N SER A 136 -2.80 -2.08 10.65
CA SER A 136 -1.94 -1.15 11.42
C SER A 136 -0.69 -1.82 12.01
N THR A 137 -0.75 -3.14 12.25
CA THR A 137 0.39 -3.92 12.73
C THR A 137 1.54 -3.95 11.72
N SER A 138 1.30 -3.60 10.46
CA SER A 138 2.37 -3.41 9.46
C SER A 138 3.38 -2.34 9.90
N LEU A 139 2.99 -1.35 10.71
CA LEU A 139 3.93 -0.39 11.30
C LEU A 139 4.89 -1.07 12.27
N VAL A 140 4.39 -2.00 13.11
CA VAL A 140 5.21 -2.77 14.05
C VAL A 140 6.24 -3.60 13.28
N PHE A 141 5.80 -4.33 12.26
CA PHE A 141 6.70 -5.13 11.44
C PHE A 141 7.68 -4.28 10.63
N SER A 142 7.24 -3.13 10.10
CA SER A 142 8.13 -2.19 9.39
C SER A 142 9.23 -1.64 10.31
N ALA A 143 8.90 -1.34 11.57
CA ALA A 143 9.88 -0.91 12.56
C ALA A 143 10.90 -2.01 12.86
N LEU A 144 10.43 -3.25 13.09
CA LEU A 144 11.28 -4.40 13.36
C LEU A 144 12.18 -4.76 12.17
N PHE A 145 11.65 -4.83 10.95
CA PHE A 145 12.45 -5.11 9.76
C PHE A 145 13.37 -3.94 9.41
N GLY A 146 12.95 -2.70 9.63
CA GLY A 146 13.82 -1.53 9.50
C GLY A 146 15.01 -1.58 10.46
N TYR A 147 14.79 -2.01 11.71
CA TYR A 147 15.87 -2.24 12.68
C TYR A 147 16.79 -3.38 12.25
N VAL A 148 16.25 -4.54 11.86
CA VAL A 148 17.05 -5.75 11.56
C VAL A 148 17.77 -5.66 10.22
N LEU A 149 17.09 -5.22 9.15
CA LEU A 149 17.61 -5.27 7.77
C LEU A 149 18.28 -3.95 7.35
N VAL A 150 17.71 -2.81 7.74
CA VAL A 150 18.18 -1.47 7.34
C VAL A 150 19.09 -0.86 8.42
N LYS A 151 19.13 -1.44 9.63
CA LYS A 151 19.88 -0.94 10.80
C LYS A 151 19.41 0.44 11.28
N ASN A 152 18.11 0.71 11.17
CA ASN A 152 17.51 1.90 11.77
C ASN A 152 17.65 1.85 13.30
N THR A 153 17.63 2.99 13.98
CA THR A 153 17.72 3.04 15.45
C THR A 153 16.35 2.85 16.09
N MET A 154 16.29 2.05 17.17
CA MET A 154 15.09 1.87 17.97
C MET A 154 15.21 2.71 19.23
N ASN A 155 14.23 3.58 19.48
CA ASN A 155 14.14 4.36 20.71
C ASN A 155 12.93 3.93 21.54
N LEU A 156 12.89 4.41 22.79
CA LEU A 156 11.84 4.07 23.75
C LEU A 156 10.43 4.43 23.24
N SER A 157 10.30 5.50 22.44
CA SER A 157 9.01 5.93 21.89
C SER A 157 8.52 4.99 20.78
N ILE A 158 9.43 4.49 19.94
CA ILE A 158 9.14 3.46 18.94
C ILE A 158 8.77 2.15 19.64
N ILE A 159 9.50 1.75 20.69
CA ILE A 159 9.14 0.54 21.48
C ILE A 159 7.76 0.71 22.12
N ASN A 160 7.46 1.88 22.70
CA ASN A 160 6.15 2.18 23.26
C ASN A 160 5.04 2.05 22.20
N SER A 161 5.25 2.58 21.00
CA SER A 161 4.27 2.46 19.91
C SER A 161 4.00 1.01 19.51
N ILE A 162 5.02 0.15 19.53
CA ILE A 162 4.87 -1.27 19.22
C ILE A 162 3.97 -1.94 20.25
N VAL A 163 4.24 -1.73 21.53
CA VAL A 163 3.43 -2.27 22.62
C VAL A 163 1.97 -1.83 22.51
N ILE A 164 1.75 -0.54 22.22
CA ILE A 164 0.41 0.05 22.12
C ILE A 164 -0.38 -0.51 20.94
N ILE A 165 0.24 -0.64 19.76
CA ILE A 165 -0.44 -1.19 18.57
C ILE A 165 -0.72 -2.69 18.74
N THR A 166 0.20 -3.44 19.35
CA THR A 166 -0.04 -4.85 19.69
C THR A 166 -1.18 -5.01 20.70
N ALA A 167 -1.29 -4.12 21.68
CA ALA A 167 -2.42 -4.10 22.61
C ALA A 167 -3.74 -3.81 21.90
N ALA A 168 -3.77 -2.84 20.97
CA ALA A 168 -4.96 -2.55 20.16
C ALA A 168 -5.40 -3.77 19.33
N MET A 169 -4.46 -4.46 18.67
CA MET A 169 -4.77 -5.72 17.96
C MET A 169 -5.34 -6.79 18.89
N THR A 170 -4.80 -6.92 20.10
CA THR A 170 -5.28 -7.89 21.10
C THR A 170 -6.70 -7.57 21.55
N ILE A 171 -7.04 -6.28 21.74
CA ILE A 171 -8.40 -5.85 22.08
C ILE A 171 -9.40 -6.27 21.00
N ILE A 172 -9.04 -6.10 19.72
CA ILE A 172 -9.88 -6.55 18.59
C ILE A 172 -10.04 -8.07 18.61
N ALA A 173 -8.96 -8.82 18.87
CA ALA A 173 -9.00 -10.27 18.94
C ALA A 173 -9.97 -10.77 20.03
N LEU A 174 -10.02 -10.07 21.17
CA LEU A 174 -10.87 -10.43 22.31
C LEU A 174 -12.36 -10.13 22.07
N ASP A 175 -12.69 -9.26 21.12
CA ASP A 175 -14.07 -8.86 20.78
C ASP A 175 -14.56 -9.43 19.44
N SER A 176 -14.03 -10.60 19.05
CA SER A 176 -14.32 -11.23 17.75
C SER A 176 -15.81 -11.53 17.50
N SER A 177 -16.62 -11.64 18.55
CA SER A 177 -18.04 -11.97 18.44
C SER A 177 -18.93 -10.79 18.04
N SER A 178 -18.62 -9.57 18.46
CA SER A 178 -19.48 -8.40 18.22
C SER A 178 -19.17 -7.69 16.89
N ASP A 179 -17.95 -7.89 16.39
CA ASP A 179 -17.40 -7.20 15.22
C ASP A 179 -17.44 -8.00 13.92
N ARG A 180 -18.17 -9.12 13.90
CA ARG A 180 -18.29 -10.03 12.77
C ARG A 180 -19.65 -9.91 12.09
N TYR A 181 -19.68 -10.05 10.76
CA TYR A 181 -20.95 -10.17 10.04
C TYR A 181 -21.68 -11.47 10.39
N GLY A 182 -23.01 -11.42 10.51
CA GLY A 182 -23.81 -12.59 10.93
C GLY A 182 -23.71 -13.83 10.02
N TYR A 183 -23.22 -13.70 8.79
CA TYR A 183 -23.04 -14.81 7.86
C TYR A 183 -21.62 -15.41 7.83
N ILE A 184 -20.68 -14.87 8.62
CA ILE A 184 -19.29 -15.36 8.69
C ILE A 184 -19.14 -16.26 9.93
N THR A 185 -18.49 -17.41 9.78
CA THR A 185 -18.24 -18.35 10.90
C THR A 185 -17.02 -17.95 11.73
N ASP A 186 -16.87 -18.48 12.96
CA ASP A 186 -15.74 -18.12 13.85
C ASP A 186 -14.41 -18.51 13.20
N HIS A 187 -14.39 -19.70 12.60
CA HIS A 187 -13.22 -20.21 11.89
C HIS A 187 -12.82 -19.32 10.69
N GLN A 188 -13.79 -18.85 9.91
CA GLN A 188 -13.52 -17.93 8.79
C GLN A 188 -12.98 -16.59 9.27
N TYR A 189 -13.54 -16.06 10.37
CA TYR A 189 -13.06 -14.82 10.97
C TYR A 189 -11.62 -14.96 11.47
N ILE A 190 -11.30 -16.04 12.19
CA ILE A 190 -9.93 -16.32 12.67
C ILE A 190 -8.95 -16.44 11.50
N ILE A 191 -9.34 -17.14 10.43
CA ILE A 191 -8.53 -17.23 9.21
C ILE A 191 -8.28 -15.84 8.63
N GLY A 192 -9.31 -15.01 8.50
CA GLY A 192 -9.16 -13.64 8.03
C GLY A 192 -8.21 -12.81 8.91
N PHE A 193 -8.35 -12.94 10.22
CA PHE A 193 -7.52 -12.26 11.22
C PHE A 193 -6.04 -12.62 11.10
N VAL A 194 -5.74 -13.92 11.01
CA VAL A 194 -4.37 -14.43 10.87
C VAL A 194 -3.76 -13.99 9.53
N TRP A 195 -4.51 -14.10 8.43
CA TRP A 195 -4.02 -13.68 7.12
C TRP A 195 -3.76 -12.17 7.04
N ASP A 196 -4.56 -11.35 7.71
CA ASP A 196 -4.34 -9.90 7.77
C ASP A 196 -3.03 -9.54 8.49
N ILE A 197 -2.74 -10.19 9.62
CA ILE A 197 -1.47 -10.00 10.36
C ILE A 197 -0.28 -10.51 9.55
N LEU A 198 -0.41 -11.67 8.89
CA LEU A 198 0.66 -12.20 8.04
C LEU A 198 0.91 -11.29 6.83
N GLY A 199 -0.15 -10.77 6.20
CA GLY A 199 -0.05 -9.76 5.15
C GLY A 199 0.62 -8.49 5.67
N SER A 200 0.24 -8.01 6.85
CA SER A 200 0.89 -6.86 7.49
C SER A 200 2.39 -7.04 7.72
N ALA A 201 2.80 -8.24 8.13
CA ALA A 201 4.21 -8.58 8.29
C ALA A 201 4.93 -8.58 6.93
N LEU A 202 4.33 -9.22 5.92
CA LEU A 202 4.90 -9.30 4.59
C LEU A 202 5.02 -7.93 3.92
N HIS A 203 4.01 -7.08 4.09
CA HIS A 203 4.00 -5.71 3.62
C HIS A 203 5.14 -4.87 4.23
N GLY A 204 5.35 -4.98 5.54
CA GLY A 204 6.48 -4.33 6.23
C GLY A 204 7.84 -4.83 5.72
N LEU A 205 7.96 -6.13 5.44
CA LEU A 205 9.15 -6.72 4.85
C LEU A 205 9.40 -6.21 3.42
N ILE A 206 8.35 -6.10 2.60
CA ILE A 206 8.41 -5.57 1.23
C ILE A 206 8.94 -4.14 1.24
N PHE A 207 8.49 -3.28 2.16
CA PHE A 207 9.03 -1.93 2.27
C PHE A 207 10.53 -1.93 2.61
N ALA A 208 10.95 -2.70 3.61
CA ALA A 208 12.35 -2.77 4.02
C ALA A 208 13.27 -3.31 2.90
N LEU A 209 12.83 -4.34 2.17
CA LEU A 209 13.57 -4.88 1.02
C LEU A 209 13.59 -3.91 -0.16
N SER A 210 12.49 -3.18 -0.40
CA SER A 210 12.43 -2.15 -1.44
C SER A 210 13.41 -1.01 -1.15
N GLU A 211 13.48 -0.54 0.10
CA GLU A 211 14.47 0.44 0.53
C GLU A 211 15.90 -0.08 0.33
N LEU A 212 16.15 -1.34 0.68
CA LEU A 212 17.46 -1.96 0.51
C LEU A 212 17.93 -1.98 -0.95
N ILE A 213 17.02 -2.27 -1.89
CA ILE A 213 17.30 -2.27 -3.33
C ILE A 213 17.62 -0.84 -3.81
N PHE A 214 16.84 0.15 -3.37
CA PHE A 214 17.12 1.56 -3.70
C PHE A 214 18.49 2.01 -3.18
N VAL A 215 18.87 1.63 -1.95
CA VAL A 215 20.14 2.03 -1.35
C VAL A 215 21.33 1.27 -1.94
N LYS A 216 21.21 -0.05 -2.15
CA LYS A 216 22.36 -0.91 -2.49
C LYS A 216 22.54 -1.19 -3.98
N LEU A 217 21.47 -1.21 -4.77
CA LEU A 217 21.53 -1.66 -6.17
C LEU A 217 21.28 -0.53 -7.16
N LEU A 218 20.26 0.30 -6.90
CA LEU A 218 19.85 1.33 -7.85
C LEU A 218 20.49 2.70 -7.57
N GLY A 219 20.77 2.97 -6.29
CA GLY A 219 21.10 4.30 -5.80
C GLY A 219 19.90 5.24 -5.83
N LYS A 220 19.82 6.19 -4.90
CA LYS A 220 18.79 7.23 -4.88
C LYS A 220 19.05 8.34 -5.92
N ARG A 221 19.29 7.94 -7.18
CA ARG A 221 19.78 8.82 -8.25
C ARG A 221 18.66 9.55 -9.00
N SER A 222 17.51 8.91 -9.20
CA SER A 222 16.39 9.49 -9.95
C SER A 222 15.05 8.86 -9.56
N PHE A 223 13.96 9.63 -9.72
CA PHE A 223 12.60 9.12 -9.54
C PHE A 223 12.20 8.07 -10.58
N LEU A 224 12.87 8.01 -11.75
CA LEU A 224 12.60 6.95 -12.75
C LEU A 224 12.84 5.56 -12.18
N VAL A 225 13.80 5.42 -11.28
CA VAL A 225 14.13 4.17 -10.59
C VAL A 225 12.93 3.64 -9.79
N VAL A 226 12.09 4.52 -9.26
CA VAL A 226 10.85 4.16 -8.56
C VAL A 226 9.85 3.54 -9.53
N LEU A 227 9.68 4.15 -10.69
CA LEU A 227 8.78 3.65 -11.74
C LEU A 227 9.30 2.33 -12.32
N GLU A 228 10.60 2.19 -12.52
CA GLU A 228 11.26 0.95 -12.97
C GLU A 228 11.05 -0.20 -11.99
N GLN A 229 11.35 0.02 -10.70
CA GLN A 229 11.14 -0.99 -9.66
C GLN A 229 9.65 -1.34 -9.54
N GLN A 230 8.76 -0.35 -9.50
CA GLN A 230 7.32 -0.59 -9.41
C GLN A 230 6.80 -1.38 -10.61
N LEU A 231 7.26 -1.06 -11.82
CA LEU A 231 6.88 -1.77 -13.05
C LEU A 231 7.31 -3.24 -12.97
N MET A 232 8.58 -3.49 -12.63
CA MET A 232 9.13 -4.85 -12.58
C MET A 232 8.51 -5.70 -11.48
N VAL A 233 8.37 -5.15 -10.27
CA VAL A 233 7.72 -5.84 -9.15
C VAL A 233 6.26 -6.15 -9.48
N SER A 234 5.51 -5.18 -10.03
CA SER A 234 4.10 -5.39 -10.42
C SER A 234 3.98 -6.43 -11.55
N LEU A 235 4.90 -6.44 -12.52
CA LEU A 235 4.93 -7.43 -13.60
C LEU A 235 5.15 -8.86 -13.07
N PHE A 236 6.16 -9.06 -12.22
CA PHE A 236 6.40 -10.39 -11.64
C PHE A 236 5.26 -10.82 -10.73
N ALA A 237 4.74 -9.91 -9.90
CA ALA A 237 3.57 -10.19 -9.09
C ALA A 237 2.36 -10.57 -9.95
N PHE A 238 2.13 -9.87 -11.05
CA PHE A 238 1.09 -10.20 -12.02
C PHE A 238 1.25 -11.59 -12.64
N ILE A 239 2.49 -12.00 -12.96
CA ILE A 239 2.76 -13.36 -13.45
C ILE A 239 2.36 -14.39 -12.39
N PHE A 240 2.80 -14.23 -11.14
CA PHE A 240 2.47 -15.16 -10.06
C PHE A 240 0.97 -15.22 -9.74
N THR A 241 0.29 -14.07 -9.67
CA THR A 241 -1.16 -14.03 -9.42
C THR A 241 -1.95 -14.56 -10.61
N THR A 242 -1.49 -14.36 -11.85
CA THR A 242 -2.11 -14.95 -13.05
C THR A 242 -1.99 -16.46 -13.03
N ILE A 243 -0.83 -17.02 -12.66
CA ILE A 243 -0.66 -18.47 -12.50
C ILE A 243 -1.67 -19.01 -11.47
N GLY A 244 -1.75 -18.39 -10.29
CA GLY A 244 -2.71 -18.79 -9.26
C GLY A 244 -4.18 -18.69 -9.72
N LEU A 245 -4.52 -17.63 -10.44
CA LEU A 245 -5.85 -17.42 -11.01
C LEU A 245 -6.21 -18.45 -12.08
N VAL A 246 -5.26 -18.83 -12.94
CA VAL A 246 -5.45 -19.90 -13.94
C VAL A 246 -5.65 -21.25 -13.23
N MET A 247 -4.81 -21.57 -12.25
CA MET A 247 -4.93 -22.82 -11.48
C MET A 247 -6.25 -22.92 -10.71
N SER A 248 -6.83 -21.78 -10.32
CA SER A 248 -8.14 -21.74 -9.64
C SER A 248 -9.34 -21.68 -10.59
N ASN A 249 -9.16 -21.84 -11.91
CA ASN A 249 -10.21 -21.61 -12.93
C ASN A 249 -10.89 -20.23 -12.82
N GLY A 250 -10.15 -19.22 -12.33
CA GLY A 250 -10.69 -17.93 -11.93
C GLY A 250 -11.22 -17.07 -13.09
N PHE A 251 -10.64 -17.20 -14.30
CA PHE A 251 -11.13 -16.47 -15.48
C PHE A 251 -12.54 -16.89 -15.90
N HIS A 252 -12.86 -18.19 -15.82
CA HIS A 252 -14.23 -18.66 -16.04
C HIS A 252 -15.14 -18.21 -14.88
N GLY A 253 -14.62 -18.25 -13.66
CA GLY A 253 -15.28 -17.73 -12.46
C GLY A 253 -15.70 -16.26 -12.59
N MET A 254 -14.86 -15.39 -13.16
CA MET A 254 -15.17 -13.96 -13.34
C MET A 254 -16.49 -13.74 -14.10
N LYS A 255 -16.73 -14.49 -15.18
CA LYS A 255 -17.97 -14.36 -15.97
C LYS A 255 -19.18 -14.81 -15.17
N SER A 256 -19.05 -15.90 -14.41
CA SER A 256 -20.12 -16.40 -13.55
C SER A 256 -20.39 -15.51 -12.34
N GLU A 257 -19.36 -14.89 -11.76
CA GLU A 257 -19.51 -13.95 -10.67
C GLU A 257 -20.15 -12.65 -11.16
N ALA A 258 -19.73 -12.13 -12.31
CA ALA A 258 -20.30 -10.93 -12.90
C ALA A 258 -21.83 -11.05 -13.12
N SER A 259 -22.30 -12.19 -13.63
CA SER A 259 -23.73 -12.40 -13.91
C SER A 259 -24.59 -12.55 -12.65
N THR A 260 -23.98 -12.95 -11.53
CA THR A 260 -24.65 -13.13 -10.23
C THR A 260 -24.35 -12.01 -9.24
N PHE A 261 -23.56 -11.00 -9.65
CA PHE A 261 -23.13 -9.92 -8.78
C PHE A 261 -24.30 -9.03 -8.37
N LYS A 262 -24.39 -8.72 -7.09
CA LYS A 262 -25.37 -7.79 -6.55
C LYS A 262 -25.05 -6.37 -7.05
N GLY A 263 -25.89 -5.86 -7.94
CA GLY A 263 -25.66 -4.61 -8.68
C GLY A 263 -25.43 -4.82 -10.19
N GLY A 264 -25.39 -6.07 -10.66
CA GLY A 264 -25.25 -6.44 -12.06
C GLY A 264 -23.81 -6.43 -12.58
N GLU A 265 -23.64 -6.88 -13.82
CA GLU A 265 -22.34 -7.02 -14.48
C GLU A 265 -21.57 -5.69 -14.55
N ASN A 266 -22.25 -4.59 -14.85
CA ASN A 266 -21.61 -3.27 -14.94
C ASN A 266 -21.01 -2.83 -13.61
N ALA A 267 -21.70 -3.10 -12.49
CA ALA A 267 -21.17 -2.79 -11.16
C ALA A 267 -19.96 -3.68 -10.83
N TYR A 268 -20.00 -4.96 -11.20
CA TYR A 268 -18.87 -5.87 -11.05
C TYR A 268 -17.63 -5.34 -11.78
N TYR A 269 -17.75 -5.04 -13.08
CA TYR A 269 -16.63 -4.52 -13.87
C TYR A 269 -16.13 -3.18 -13.36
N SER A 270 -17.02 -2.29 -12.90
CA SER A 270 -16.64 -1.03 -12.27
C SER A 270 -15.78 -1.25 -11.02
N VAL A 271 -16.17 -2.18 -10.13
CA VAL A 271 -15.40 -2.52 -8.93
C VAL A 271 -14.02 -3.07 -9.28
N ILE A 272 -13.95 -3.95 -10.28
CA ILE A 272 -12.68 -4.53 -10.77
C ILE A 272 -11.78 -3.44 -11.36
N ILE A 273 -12.29 -2.61 -12.28
CA ILE A 273 -11.51 -1.56 -12.96
C ILE A 273 -11.00 -0.52 -11.97
N TRP A 274 -11.88 0.01 -11.11
CA TRP A 274 -11.47 0.96 -10.09
C TRP A 274 -10.53 0.32 -9.06
N GLY A 275 -10.70 -0.97 -8.76
CA GLY A 275 -9.77 -1.74 -7.95
C GLY A 275 -8.37 -1.73 -8.56
N ILE A 276 -8.26 -2.06 -9.85
CA ILE A 276 -7.00 -2.05 -10.59
C ILE A 276 -6.31 -0.68 -10.52
N ILE A 277 -7.06 0.39 -10.81
CA ILE A 277 -6.52 1.75 -10.83
C ILE A 277 -6.06 2.18 -9.43
N THR A 278 -6.92 1.99 -8.42
CA THR A 278 -6.66 2.47 -7.06
C THR A 278 -5.53 1.69 -6.38
N PHE A 279 -5.45 0.37 -6.56
CA PHE A 279 -4.32 -0.41 -6.07
C PHE A 279 -3.01 0.04 -6.71
N GLN A 280 -2.97 0.16 -8.04
CA GLN A 280 -1.73 0.52 -8.72
C GLN A 280 -1.22 1.91 -8.34
N LEU A 281 -2.12 2.90 -8.21
CA LEU A 281 -1.77 4.23 -7.72
C LEU A 281 -1.29 4.20 -6.27
N GLY A 282 -1.96 3.41 -5.42
CA GLY A 282 -1.61 3.22 -4.01
C GLY A 282 -0.20 2.66 -3.82
N VAL A 283 0.11 1.57 -4.51
CA VAL A 283 1.43 0.92 -4.42
C VAL A 283 2.51 1.81 -5.02
N LEU A 284 2.25 2.50 -6.13
CA LEU A 284 3.19 3.48 -6.68
C LEU A 284 3.50 4.60 -5.66
N GLY A 285 2.47 5.15 -5.02
CA GLY A 285 2.62 6.17 -3.98
C GLY A 285 3.45 5.68 -2.80
N ALA A 286 3.21 4.45 -2.33
CA ALA A 286 4.00 3.85 -1.26
C ALA A 286 5.47 3.65 -1.65
N THR A 287 5.74 3.07 -2.82
CA THR A 287 7.11 2.88 -3.34
C THR A 287 7.84 4.21 -3.50
N ALA A 288 7.14 5.25 -3.96
CA ALA A 288 7.68 6.61 -4.05
C ALA A 288 8.02 7.20 -2.68
N VAL A 289 7.18 7.03 -1.65
CA VAL A 289 7.49 7.48 -0.28
C VAL A 289 8.72 6.75 0.27
N VAL A 290 8.82 5.44 0.08
CA VAL A 290 9.99 4.64 0.51
C VAL A 290 11.27 5.18 -0.12
N PHE A 291 11.23 5.48 -1.42
CA PHE A 291 12.37 6.06 -2.12
C PHE A 291 12.75 7.45 -1.60
N LEU A 292 11.77 8.36 -1.58
CA LEU A 292 11.96 9.77 -1.23
C LEU A 292 12.41 9.94 0.22
N SER A 293 11.82 9.19 1.15
CA SER A 293 12.12 9.28 2.56
C SER A 293 12.74 7.98 3.07
N SER A 294 11.92 7.06 3.56
CA SER A 294 12.32 5.85 4.28
C SER A 294 11.16 4.86 4.42
N THR A 295 11.47 3.61 4.73
CA THR A 295 10.47 2.61 5.17
C THR A 295 9.69 3.08 6.40
N VAL A 296 10.34 3.84 7.28
CA VAL A 296 9.74 4.40 8.49
C VAL A 296 8.58 5.32 8.13
N LEU A 297 8.79 6.31 7.24
CA LEU A 297 7.73 7.24 6.85
C LEU A 297 6.62 6.55 6.06
N ALA A 298 6.96 5.59 5.18
CA ALA A 298 5.96 4.79 4.48
C ALA A 298 5.09 4.00 5.47
N GLY A 299 5.70 3.41 6.50
CA GLY A 299 4.98 2.77 7.60
C GLY A 299 4.05 3.74 8.33
N VAL A 300 4.50 4.98 8.63
CA VAL A 300 3.66 6.01 9.26
C VAL A 300 2.46 6.36 8.39
N LEU A 301 2.65 6.59 7.10
CA LEU A 301 1.53 6.89 6.19
C LEU A 301 0.58 5.69 6.06
N ASN A 302 1.11 4.47 6.08
CA ASN A 302 0.29 3.26 6.11
C ASN A 302 -0.54 3.15 7.39
N ALA A 303 0.00 3.63 8.50
CA ALA A 303 -0.71 3.78 9.75
C ALA A 303 -1.80 4.85 9.67
N VAL A 304 -1.49 6.06 9.18
CA VAL A 304 -2.49 7.15 9.00
C VAL A 304 -3.64 6.75 8.07
N ARG A 305 -3.39 5.84 7.12
CA ARG A 305 -4.43 5.24 6.28
C ARG A 305 -5.52 4.52 7.09
N VAL A 306 -5.17 3.88 8.20
CA VAL A 306 -6.06 3.03 9.01
C VAL A 306 -7.32 3.75 9.49
N PRO A 307 -7.26 4.92 10.16
CA PRO A 307 -8.45 5.65 10.55
C PRO A 307 -9.28 6.11 9.34
N ILE A 308 -8.63 6.50 8.24
CA ILE A 308 -9.33 6.91 7.02
C ILE A 308 -10.18 5.75 6.47
N THR A 309 -9.56 4.58 6.32
CA THR A 309 -10.26 3.37 5.85
C THR A 309 -11.35 2.93 6.82
N SER A 310 -11.08 2.97 8.13
CA SER A 310 -12.04 2.54 9.15
C SER A 310 -13.29 3.42 9.17
N ILE A 311 -13.12 4.74 9.17
CA ILE A 311 -14.23 5.71 9.15
C ILE A 311 -15.01 5.58 7.84
N ALA A 312 -14.32 5.50 6.70
CA ALA A 312 -14.96 5.36 5.41
C ALA A 312 -15.73 4.03 5.29
N ALA A 313 -15.21 2.93 5.87
CA ALA A 313 -15.91 1.65 5.92
C ALA A 313 -17.20 1.70 6.74
N VAL A 314 -17.19 2.39 7.88
CA VAL A 314 -18.39 2.57 8.70
C VAL A 314 -19.45 3.40 7.95
N ILE A 315 -19.04 4.51 7.31
CA ILE A 315 -19.97 5.40 6.61
C ILE A 315 -20.54 4.76 5.34
N LEU A 316 -19.68 4.13 4.52
CA LEU A 316 -20.06 3.66 3.18
C LEU A 316 -20.56 2.21 3.17
N LEU A 317 -19.95 1.34 3.96
CA LEU A 317 -20.27 -0.10 4.01
C LEU A 317 -21.14 -0.48 5.20
N HIS A 318 -21.43 0.46 6.10
CA HIS A 318 -22.20 0.22 7.33
C HIS A 318 -21.58 -0.90 8.17
N ASP A 319 -20.24 -0.89 8.25
CA ASP A 319 -19.47 -1.86 9.02
C ASP A 319 -19.86 -1.84 10.51
N PRO A 320 -19.90 -3.01 11.18
CA PRO A 320 -20.12 -3.07 12.62
C PRO A 320 -18.98 -2.35 13.34
N MET A 321 -19.32 -1.52 14.33
CA MET A 321 -18.36 -0.73 15.09
C MET A 321 -18.62 -0.87 16.59
N SER A 322 -18.02 -1.88 17.22
CA SER A 322 -18.14 -2.09 18.66
C SER A 322 -17.39 -1.02 19.48
N GLY A 323 -17.70 -0.94 20.78
CA GLY A 323 -16.94 -0.08 21.70
C GLY A 323 -15.46 -0.46 21.79
N PHE A 324 -15.13 -1.75 21.72
CA PHE A 324 -13.74 -2.21 21.72
C PHE A 324 -13.02 -1.89 20.41
N LYS A 325 -13.71 -1.91 19.26
CA LYS A 325 -13.17 -1.44 17.99
C LYS A 325 -12.85 0.05 18.02
N ILE A 326 -13.75 0.87 18.58
CA ILE A 326 -13.53 2.31 18.77
C ILE A 326 -12.34 2.54 19.69
N LEU A 327 -12.28 1.82 20.82
CA LEU A 327 -11.14 1.89 21.74
C LEU A 327 -9.83 1.52 21.03
N SER A 328 -9.84 0.44 20.25
CA SER A 328 -8.67 -0.02 19.48
C SER A 328 -8.22 1.02 18.46
N LEU A 329 -9.15 1.69 17.78
CA LEU A 329 -8.86 2.79 16.86
C LEU A 329 -8.17 3.96 17.58
N ILE A 330 -8.67 4.36 18.75
CA ILE A 330 -8.08 5.46 19.56
C ILE A 330 -6.67 5.08 20.03
N ILE A 331 -6.49 3.87 20.57
CA ILE A 331 -5.20 3.35 21.04
C ILE A 331 -4.20 3.25 19.87
N THR A 332 -4.66 2.79 18.71
CA THR A 332 -3.85 2.71 17.49
C THR A 332 -3.35 4.10 17.07
N PHE A 333 -4.22 5.11 17.11
CA PHE A 333 -3.84 6.50 16.82
C PHE A 333 -2.81 7.05 17.81
N TRP A 334 -2.94 6.73 19.10
CA TRP A 334 -1.91 7.04 20.11
C TRP A 334 -0.57 6.37 19.76
N GLY A 335 -0.62 5.08 19.40
CA GLY A 335 0.55 4.30 18.98
C GLY A 335 1.28 4.98 17.83
N PHE A 336 0.54 5.45 16.83
CA PHE A 336 1.11 6.21 15.70
C PHE A 336 1.77 7.51 16.15
N GLY A 337 1.11 8.29 17.02
CA GLY A 337 1.69 9.50 17.58
C GLY A 337 3.02 9.24 18.31
N SER A 338 3.09 8.16 19.09
CA SER A 338 4.32 7.73 19.78
C SER A 338 5.42 7.33 18.79
N TYR A 339 5.08 6.62 17.73
CA TYR A 339 6.05 6.23 16.70
C TYR A 339 6.60 7.43 15.94
N ILE A 340 5.72 8.34 15.53
CA ILE A 340 6.06 9.59 14.82
C ILE A 340 7.00 10.42 15.69
N TYR A 341 6.63 10.66 16.95
CA TYR A 341 7.46 11.41 17.89
C TYR A 341 8.86 10.78 18.05
N GLY A 342 8.91 9.45 18.18
CA GLY A 342 10.16 8.71 18.23
C GLY A 342 11.00 8.88 16.96
N SER A 343 10.37 8.83 15.79
CA SER A 343 11.07 8.91 14.49
C SER A 343 11.67 10.29 14.22
N TYR A 344 11.10 11.36 14.78
CA TYR A 344 11.60 12.73 14.62
C TYR A 344 12.55 13.19 15.73
N SER A 345 12.61 12.49 16.88
CA SER A 345 13.52 12.87 17.96
C SER A 345 14.96 12.48 17.58
N PRO A 346 15.88 13.44 17.33
CA PRO A 346 17.27 13.10 17.12
C PRO A 346 17.79 12.38 18.36
N ALA A 347 18.50 11.27 18.16
CA ALA A 347 19.24 10.61 19.23
C ALA A 347 20.03 11.70 19.97
N LYS A 348 19.76 11.87 21.27
CA LYS A 348 20.54 12.76 22.14
C LYS A 348 22.01 12.48 21.84
N LYS A 349 22.72 13.50 21.36
CA LYS A 349 24.17 13.50 21.13
C LYS A 349 24.82 12.65 22.23
N GLU A 350 25.50 11.57 21.84
CA GLU A 350 26.49 10.96 22.72
C GLU A 350 27.41 12.10 23.15
N ALA A 351 27.43 12.36 24.47
CA ALA A 351 28.39 13.28 25.04
C ALA A 351 29.78 12.82 24.60
N PRO A 352 30.68 13.73 24.17
CA PRO A 352 32.02 13.34 23.79
C PRO A 352 32.63 12.55 24.95
N ARG A 353 33.07 11.32 24.67
CA ARG A 353 33.90 10.56 25.60
C ARG A 353 35.09 11.44 25.93
N THR A 354 35.10 11.99 27.13
CA THR A 354 36.31 12.53 27.74
C THR A 354 37.29 11.37 27.83
N ILE A 355 38.28 11.41 26.96
CA ILE A 355 39.51 10.65 27.12
C ILE A 355 40.19 11.27 28.35
N SER A 356 40.09 10.59 29.48
CA SER A 356 40.95 10.80 30.65
C SER A 356 42.10 9.82 30.59
#